data_AF-A0AA36HEU9-F1
#
_entry.id   AF-A0AA36HEU9-F1
#
_cell.length_a   1.000
_cell.length_b   1.000
_cell.length_c   1.000
_cell.angle_alpha   90.00
_cell.angle_beta   90.00
_cell.angle_gamma   90.00
#
_symmetry.space_group_name_H-M   'P 1'
#
loop_
_entity.id
_entity.type
_entity.pdbx_description
1 polymer ?
#
loop_
_entity_poly.entity_id
_entity_poly.type
_entity_poly.pdbx_seq_one_letter_code
_entity_poly.pdbx_strand_id
1 'polypeptide(L)'
;MEKEIATKTEQLKKLEGQVDAATGKLQKFTEDQEIMDEQYREIYHRNKRLELKLRQRVDELDDVEKMKNTYISLHKFMTHEVVYDQQLEIQIWWDKEESLLELISQNKELAEAIHEKEASEAKSEQTLVQDLRDRLGVINKGFVEIVEEHWLHPQKSEIKIDYSPKKLRAQDMVSPFRVGRTVDARRLSVNDSYKNVENNLRKTVAKLNELWDQVHMSESARVARVGVAFGHITNLLSNMVASEENMVAAVGTDIENGLNKIDRMRSQLKMEPWENTEAPPGSIELAEPVFPYVCHFFMSVICKPKLYVGKPVVKLKSIEKELKKLTPLYETRKREQDQLLEQLTQLLNRLGIDDEIVTDENVSSSLDPDDENLQVIFKLDFTKEDVCFSETMMGSIETYHAQLKEMYCEHVQEKEFRWTELHAQLTELWDHCHVADIERTIPASYDPESHTEKDFEEMSNEICRLKCLYEARKEVCDVLTKWKDKWAEKISVEEKKKNVNYFQNCGRGNNVFLDAKVLLCALMAVWAVLGPTV
;
A
#
# COMPACT_ATOMS: atom_id res chain seq x y z
N MET A 1 87.99 -5.22 62.30
CA MET A 1 87.73 -3.96 61.57
C MET A 1 87.77 -4.19 60.07
N GLU A 2 88.88 -4.63 59.46
CA GLU A 2 88.96 -4.84 57.99
C GLU A 2 87.95 -5.85 57.44
N LYS A 3 87.76 -7.01 58.08
CA LYS A 3 86.74 -8.00 57.68
C LYS A 3 85.31 -7.43 57.72
N GLU A 4 85.01 -6.58 58.69
CA GLU A 4 83.69 -5.96 58.84
C GLU A 4 83.45 -4.89 57.77
N ILE A 5 84.49 -4.12 57.45
CA ILE A 5 84.48 -3.16 56.33
C ILE A 5 84.22 -3.91 55.01
N ALA A 6 84.94 -5.01 54.75
CA ALA A 6 84.74 -5.81 53.54
C ALA A 6 83.29 -6.33 53.42
N THR A 7 82.71 -6.86 54.51
CA THR A 7 81.31 -7.34 54.50
C THR A 7 80.30 -6.23 54.27
N LYS A 8 80.52 -5.02 54.83
CA LYS A 8 79.63 -3.87 54.60
C LYS A 8 79.75 -3.33 53.18
N THR A 9 80.94 -3.34 52.59
CA THR A 9 81.14 -2.96 51.18
C THR A 9 80.44 -3.93 50.22
N GLU A 10 80.47 -5.24 50.50
CA GLU A 10 79.74 -6.26 49.73
C GLU A 10 78.21 -6.05 49.82
N GLN A 11 77.70 -5.77 51.02
CA GLN A 11 76.28 -5.46 51.24
C GLN A 11 75.85 -4.17 50.54
N LEU A 12 76.69 -3.13 50.54
CA LEU A 12 76.43 -1.89 49.81
C LEU A 12 76.35 -2.13 48.31
N LYS A 13 77.28 -2.89 47.71
CA LYS A 13 77.22 -3.25 46.28
C LYS A 13 75.95 -4.02 45.93
N LYS A 14 75.51 -4.92 46.81
CA LYS A 14 74.25 -5.65 46.61
C LYS A 14 73.04 -4.73 46.66
N LEU A 15 73.02 -3.77 47.58
CA LEU A 15 71.95 -2.77 47.68
C LEU A 15 71.96 -1.82 46.49
N GLU A 16 73.14 -1.37 46.02
CA GLU A 16 73.29 -0.58 44.79
C GLU A 16 72.67 -1.31 43.60
N GLY A 17 73.00 -2.60 43.39
CA GLY A 17 72.39 -3.39 42.32
C GLY A 17 70.87 -3.56 42.43
N GLN A 18 70.32 -3.61 43.65
CA GLN A 18 68.86 -3.63 43.87
C GLN A 18 68.21 -2.28 43.56
N VAL A 19 68.86 -1.17 43.90
CA VAL A 19 68.41 0.19 43.59
C VAL A 19 68.46 0.43 42.08
N ASP A 20 69.51 0.00 41.39
CA ASP A 20 69.61 0.11 39.93
C ASP A 20 68.50 -0.71 39.24
N ALA A 21 68.23 -1.92 39.73
CA ALA A 21 67.14 -2.75 39.22
C ALA A 21 65.76 -2.13 39.48
N ALA A 22 65.54 -1.52 40.65
CA ALA A 22 64.30 -0.80 40.96
C ALA A 22 64.14 0.46 40.10
N THR A 23 65.22 1.20 39.89
CA THR A 23 65.26 2.40 39.03
C THR A 23 64.94 2.05 37.58
N GLY A 24 65.51 0.95 37.06
CA GLY A 24 65.19 0.47 35.71
C GLY A 24 63.73 0.04 35.55
N LYS A 25 63.13 -0.57 36.59
CA LYS A 25 61.69 -0.91 36.58
C LYS A 25 60.80 0.32 36.60
N LEU A 26 61.15 1.34 37.41
CA LEU A 26 60.41 2.61 37.46
C LEU A 26 60.52 3.35 36.13
N GLN A 27 61.70 3.39 35.52
CA GLN A 27 61.87 4.00 34.21
C GLN A 27 61.00 3.33 33.15
N LYS A 28 60.99 1.99 33.10
CA LYS A 28 60.11 1.25 32.19
C LYS A 28 58.63 1.54 32.45
N PHE A 29 58.21 1.62 33.71
CA PHE A 29 56.83 1.97 34.07
C PHE A 29 56.46 3.37 33.57
N THR A 30 57.36 4.35 33.68
CA THR A 30 57.15 5.71 33.14
C THR A 30 57.03 5.68 31.61
N GLU A 31 57.90 4.95 30.91
CA GLU A 31 57.81 4.78 29.45
C GLU A 31 56.49 4.11 29.02
N ASP A 32 56.05 3.08 29.75
CA ASP A 32 54.77 2.41 29.51
C ASP A 32 53.57 3.36 29.77
N GLN A 33 53.64 4.24 30.78
CA GLN A 33 52.63 5.28 30.99
C GLN A 33 52.60 6.31 29.87
N GLU A 34 53.75 6.77 29.38
CA GLU A 34 53.81 7.73 28.27
C GLU A 34 53.19 7.16 26.97
N ILE A 35 53.44 5.87 26.68
CA ILE A 35 52.83 5.16 25.55
C ILE A 35 51.31 5.07 25.72
N MET A 36 50.85 4.73 26.92
CA MET A 36 49.43 4.66 27.23
C MET A 36 48.75 6.02 27.04
N ASP A 37 49.34 7.10 27.54
CA ASP A 37 48.82 8.47 27.40
C ASP A 37 48.78 8.93 25.93
N GLU A 38 49.74 8.51 25.10
CA GLU A 38 49.72 8.77 23.66
C GLU A 38 48.58 8.01 22.98
N GLN A 39 48.37 6.74 23.33
CA GLN A 39 47.24 5.95 22.81
C GLN A 39 45.89 6.56 23.21
N TYR A 40 45.73 7.02 24.45
CA TYR A 40 44.53 7.72 24.88
C TYR A 40 44.30 9.03 24.11
N ARG A 41 45.36 9.80 23.84
CA ARG A 41 45.28 11.00 22.99
C ARG A 41 44.87 10.68 21.56
N GLU A 42 45.41 9.63 20.96
CA GLU A 42 45.02 9.19 19.62
C GLU A 42 43.55 8.79 19.55
N ILE A 43 43.07 8.01 20.53
CA ILE A 43 41.66 7.59 20.65
C ILE A 43 40.77 8.82 20.81
N TYR A 44 41.14 9.76 21.68
CA TYR A 44 40.39 11.00 21.89
C TYR A 44 40.28 11.82 20.59
N HIS A 45 41.38 12.01 19.86
CA HIS A 45 41.36 12.72 18.58
C HIS A 45 40.60 11.97 17.49
N ARG A 46 40.61 10.63 17.50
CA ARG A 46 39.79 9.81 16.60
C ARG A 46 38.31 9.99 16.91
N ASN A 47 37.91 9.92 18.17
CA ASN A 47 36.51 10.10 18.60
C ASN A 47 36.03 11.51 18.25
N LYS A 48 36.81 12.55 18.51
CA LYS A 48 36.47 13.93 18.13
C LYS A 48 36.27 14.11 16.63
N ARG A 49 37.04 13.41 15.79
CA ARG A 49 36.84 13.40 14.33
C ARG A 49 35.57 12.67 13.92
N LEU A 50 35.21 11.58 14.61
CA LEU A 50 33.97 10.85 14.37
C LEU A 50 32.76 11.66 14.80
N GLU A 51 32.81 12.31 15.96
CA GLU A 51 31.76 13.24 16.42
C GLU A 51 31.52 14.38 15.43
N LEU A 52 32.60 14.98 14.89
CA LEU A 52 32.46 16.03 13.88
C LEU A 52 31.79 15.50 12.60
N LYS A 53 32.14 14.29 12.16
CA LYS A 53 31.49 13.65 11.01
C LYS A 53 30.02 13.31 11.29
N LEU A 54 29.70 12.85 12.50
CA LEU A 54 28.32 12.58 12.91
C LEU A 54 27.50 13.87 12.90
N ARG A 55 28.02 14.96 13.45
CA ARG A 55 27.36 16.28 13.39
C ARG A 55 27.11 16.71 11.94
N GLN A 56 28.10 16.59 11.07
CA GLN A 56 27.92 16.88 9.64
C GLN A 56 26.82 16.02 9.00
N ARG A 57 26.72 14.74 9.34
CA ARG A 57 25.65 13.86 8.84
C ARG A 57 24.28 14.24 9.37
N VAL A 58 24.20 14.70 10.63
CA VAL A 58 22.95 15.22 11.20
C VAL A 58 22.51 16.48 10.47
N ASP A 59 23.43 17.43 10.23
CA ASP A 59 23.13 18.65 9.47
C ASP A 59 22.66 18.33 8.04
N GLU A 60 23.29 17.35 7.36
CA GLU A 60 22.85 16.87 6.04
C GLU A 60 21.43 16.27 6.07
N LEU A 61 21.07 15.53 7.13
CA LEU A 61 19.74 14.94 7.29
C LEU A 61 18.67 16.01 7.54
N ASP A 62 18.97 17.02 8.36
CA ASP A 62 18.08 18.15 8.60
C ASP A 62 17.75 18.90 7.30
N ASP A 63 18.74 19.07 6.41
CA ASP A 63 18.52 19.71 5.11
C ASP A 63 17.68 18.83 4.15
N VAL A 64 17.86 17.51 4.19
CA VAL A 64 16.99 16.57 3.46
C VAL A 64 15.56 16.61 3.98
N GLU A 65 15.37 16.71 5.29
CA GLU A 65 14.05 16.82 5.90
C GLU A 65 13.35 18.14 5.50
N LYS A 66 14.06 19.26 5.51
CA LYS A 66 13.54 20.54 4.99
C LYS A 66 13.12 20.43 3.52
N MET A 67 13.92 19.77 2.68
CA MET A 67 13.56 19.53 1.27
C MET A 67 12.31 18.66 1.15
N LYS A 68 12.20 17.58 1.94
CA LYS A 68 11.01 16.72 1.98
C LYS A 68 9.76 17.51 2.38
N ASN A 69 9.84 18.33 3.42
CA ASN A 69 8.73 19.16 3.88
C ASN A 69 8.31 20.20 2.85
N THR A 70 9.28 20.78 2.13
CA THR A 70 9.03 21.67 0.99
C THR A 70 8.31 20.93 -0.14
N TYR A 71 8.76 19.73 -0.49
CA TYR A 71 8.13 18.90 -1.51
C TYR A 71 6.70 18.49 -1.13
N ILE A 72 6.46 18.10 0.12
CA ILE A 72 5.12 17.78 0.63
C ILE A 72 4.21 19.00 0.51
N SER A 73 4.71 20.19 0.86
CA SER A 73 3.94 21.43 0.77
C SER A 73 3.60 21.78 -0.68
N LEU A 74 4.56 21.64 -1.60
CA LEU A 74 4.35 21.83 -3.03
C LEU A 74 3.34 20.82 -3.61
N HIS A 75 3.44 19.55 -3.19
CA HIS A 75 2.52 18.50 -3.61
C HIS A 75 1.10 18.75 -3.10
N LYS A 76 0.93 19.21 -1.85
CA LYS A 76 -0.36 19.66 -1.31
C LYS A 76 -0.92 20.82 -2.12
N PHE A 77 -0.10 21.80 -2.48
CA PHE A 77 -0.54 22.94 -3.31
C PHE A 77 -1.02 22.49 -4.69
N MET A 78 -0.22 21.68 -5.39
CA MET A 78 -0.57 21.17 -6.73
C MET A 78 -1.82 20.28 -6.71
N THR A 79 -1.98 19.43 -5.70
CA THR A 79 -3.17 18.57 -5.59
C THR A 79 -4.42 19.38 -5.29
N HIS A 80 -4.32 20.44 -4.48
CA HIS A 80 -5.44 21.32 -4.20
C HIS A 80 -5.89 22.12 -5.43
N GLU A 81 -4.95 22.57 -6.26
CA GLU A 81 -5.22 23.27 -7.52
C GLU A 81 -5.90 22.36 -8.55
N VAL A 82 -5.38 21.13 -8.74
CA VAL A 82 -5.99 20.14 -9.66
C VAL A 82 -7.39 19.71 -9.21
N VAL A 83 -7.63 19.60 -7.89
CA VAL A 83 -8.96 19.29 -7.36
C VAL A 83 -9.94 20.44 -7.63
N TYR A 84 -9.52 21.70 -7.47
CA TYR A 84 -10.37 22.85 -7.78
C TYR A 84 -10.72 22.95 -9.27
N ASP A 85 -9.76 22.71 -10.17
CA ASP A 85 -10.01 22.74 -11.61
C ASP A 85 -10.99 21.63 -12.04
N GLN A 86 -10.84 20.41 -11.51
CA GLN A 86 -11.78 19.32 -11.78
C GLN A 86 -13.18 19.60 -11.22
N GLN A 87 -13.27 20.27 -10.08
CA GLN A 87 -14.55 20.63 -9.46
C GLN A 87 -15.27 21.72 -10.26
N LEU A 88 -14.53 22.68 -10.82
CA LEU A 88 -15.06 23.71 -11.72
C LEU A 88 -15.53 23.11 -13.05
N GLU A 89 -14.77 22.18 -13.65
CA GLU A 89 -15.18 21.47 -14.86
C GLU A 89 -16.45 20.65 -14.66
N ILE A 90 -16.58 19.98 -13.50
CA ILE A 90 -17.79 19.25 -13.14
C ILE A 90 -18.96 20.23 -13.04
N GLN A 91 -18.82 21.35 -12.32
CA GLN A 91 -19.89 22.34 -12.16
C GLN A 91 -20.40 22.87 -13.52
N ILE A 92 -19.48 23.19 -14.44
CA ILE A 92 -19.82 23.62 -15.81
C ILE A 92 -20.60 22.52 -16.56
N TRP A 93 -20.32 21.25 -16.27
CA TRP A 93 -21.02 20.12 -16.87
C TRP A 93 -22.45 19.98 -16.35
N TRP A 94 -22.66 20.17 -15.04
CA TRP A 94 -24.00 20.15 -14.42
C TRP A 94 -24.89 21.27 -14.99
N ASP A 95 -24.36 22.49 -15.11
CA ASP A 95 -25.12 23.63 -15.65
C ASP A 95 -25.54 23.39 -17.12
N LYS A 96 -24.68 22.72 -17.90
CA LYS A 96 -25.00 22.30 -19.28
C LYS A 96 -26.06 21.21 -19.32
N GLU A 97 -26.01 20.24 -18.41
CA GLU A 97 -27.01 19.18 -18.32
C GLU A 97 -28.39 19.74 -17.95
N GLU A 98 -28.44 20.69 -17.02
CA GLU A 98 -29.67 21.39 -16.65
C GLU A 98 -30.26 22.18 -17.83
N SER A 99 -29.41 22.90 -18.57
CA SER A 99 -29.82 23.62 -19.79
C SER A 99 -30.36 22.68 -20.88
N LEU A 100 -29.79 21.48 -21.02
CA LEU A 100 -30.27 20.47 -21.97
C LEU A 100 -31.61 19.88 -21.54
N LEU A 101 -31.82 19.64 -20.25
CA LEU A 101 -33.10 19.17 -19.72
C LEU A 101 -34.21 20.20 -19.95
N GLU A 102 -33.91 21.49 -19.79
CA GLU A 102 -34.85 22.57 -20.08
C GLU A 102 -35.22 22.62 -21.58
N LEU A 103 -34.23 22.51 -22.47
CA LEU A 103 -34.48 22.41 -23.92
C LEU A 103 -35.31 21.19 -24.30
N ILE A 104 -35.08 20.03 -23.65
CA ILE A 104 -35.89 18.82 -23.87
C ILE A 104 -37.33 19.07 -23.44
N SER A 105 -37.54 19.74 -22.30
CA SER A 105 -38.88 20.09 -21.82
C SER A 105 -39.60 21.02 -22.82
N GLN A 106 -38.93 22.08 -23.27
CA GLN A 106 -39.48 23.02 -24.26
C GLN A 106 -39.83 22.33 -25.58
N ASN A 107 -38.97 21.42 -26.07
CA ASN A 107 -39.24 20.66 -27.28
C ASN A 107 -40.43 19.71 -27.12
N LYS A 108 -40.62 19.14 -25.93
CA LYS A 108 -41.77 18.29 -25.63
C LYS A 108 -43.07 19.11 -25.66
N GLU A 109 -43.10 20.28 -25.05
CA GLU A 109 -44.26 21.19 -25.09
C GLU A 109 -44.59 21.63 -26.52
N LEU A 110 -43.57 21.94 -27.33
CA LEU A 110 -43.72 22.25 -28.75
C LEU A 110 -44.32 21.08 -29.54
N ALA A 111 -43.85 19.85 -29.29
CA ALA A 111 -44.37 18.66 -29.96
C ALA A 111 -45.84 18.40 -29.58
N GLU A 112 -46.20 18.58 -28.31
CA GLU A 112 -47.58 18.47 -27.82
C GLU A 112 -48.48 19.53 -28.49
N ALA A 113 -48.02 20.78 -28.60
CA ALA A 113 -48.77 21.85 -29.27
C ALA A 113 -48.96 21.59 -30.78
N ILE A 114 -47.94 21.02 -31.46
CA ILE A 114 -48.04 20.64 -32.88
C ILE A 114 -49.08 19.52 -33.03
N HIS A 115 -49.02 18.48 -32.20
CA HIS A 115 -49.98 17.39 -32.25
C HIS A 115 -51.42 17.84 -31.97
N GLU A 116 -51.61 18.78 -31.04
CA GLU A 116 -52.94 19.33 -30.76
C GLU A 116 -53.48 20.13 -31.95
N LYS A 117 -52.62 20.92 -32.61
CA LYS A 117 -52.97 21.65 -33.82
C LYS A 117 -53.31 20.70 -34.98
N GLU A 118 -52.48 19.70 -35.26
CA GLU A 118 -52.74 18.70 -36.30
C GLU A 118 -54.02 17.91 -36.03
N ALA A 119 -54.29 17.55 -34.76
CA ALA A 119 -55.53 16.90 -34.38
C ALA A 119 -56.77 17.80 -34.60
N SER A 120 -56.64 19.11 -34.40
CA SER A 120 -57.71 20.07 -34.67
C SER A 120 -57.97 20.25 -36.18
N GLU A 121 -56.92 20.28 -37.00
CA GLU A 121 -57.00 20.37 -38.46
C GLU A 121 -57.62 19.09 -39.04
N ALA A 122 -57.17 17.91 -38.59
CA ALA A 122 -57.73 16.62 -38.99
C ALA A 122 -59.22 16.50 -38.65
N LYS A 123 -59.66 17.00 -37.49
CA LYS A 123 -61.10 17.05 -37.14
C LYS A 123 -61.87 17.96 -38.09
N SER A 124 -61.30 19.09 -38.49
CA SER A 124 -61.95 20.02 -39.42
C SER A 124 -62.11 19.41 -40.82
N GLU A 125 -61.07 18.73 -41.32
CA GLU A 125 -61.09 18.02 -42.60
C GLU A 125 -62.08 16.86 -42.57
N GLN A 126 -62.12 16.09 -41.47
CA GLN A 126 -63.07 15.00 -41.30
C GLN A 126 -64.52 15.50 -41.31
N THR A 127 -64.77 16.70 -40.77
CA THR A 127 -66.09 17.34 -40.80
C THR A 127 -66.48 17.76 -42.22
N LEU A 128 -65.53 18.33 -42.99
CA LEU A 128 -65.73 18.69 -44.41
C LEU A 128 -66.01 17.45 -45.28
N VAL A 129 -65.25 16.37 -45.07
CA VAL A 129 -65.47 15.10 -45.80
C VAL A 129 -66.85 14.52 -45.50
N GLN A 130 -67.32 14.63 -44.25
CA GLN A 130 -68.66 14.19 -43.87
C GLN A 130 -69.76 15.04 -44.53
N ASP A 131 -69.62 16.37 -44.54
CA ASP A 131 -70.57 17.27 -45.23
C ASP A 131 -70.63 16.98 -46.74
N LEU A 132 -69.47 16.78 -47.39
CA LEU A 132 -69.41 16.41 -48.80
C LEU A 132 -70.08 15.06 -49.07
N ARG A 133 -69.90 14.08 -48.19
CA ARG A 133 -70.56 12.77 -48.29
C ARG A 133 -72.08 12.90 -48.19
N ASP A 134 -72.56 13.71 -47.25
CA ASP A 134 -73.99 13.92 -47.05
C ASP A 134 -74.62 14.63 -48.26
N ARG A 135 -73.94 15.65 -48.81
CA ARG A 135 -74.37 16.35 -50.04
C ARG A 135 -74.37 15.45 -51.26
N LEU A 136 -73.34 14.61 -51.45
CA LEU A 136 -73.31 13.60 -52.51
C LEU A 136 -74.42 12.57 -52.34
N GLY A 137 -74.74 12.17 -51.11
CA GLY A 137 -75.88 11.30 -50.80
C GLY A 137 -77.21 11.89 -51.26
N VAL A 138 -77.43 13.19 -51.03
CA VAL A 138 -78.63 13.91 -51.50
C VAL A 138 -78.69 13.97 -53.03
N ILE A 139 -77.57 14.27 -53.70
CA ILE A 139 -77.50 14.30 -55.17
C ILE A 139 -77.78 12.91 -55.74
N ASN A 140 -77.18 11.86 -55.17
CA ASN A 140 -77.35 10.50 -55.65
C ASN A 140 -78.80 10.02 -55.45
N LYS A 141 -79.45 10.43 -54.37
CA LYS A 141 -80.88 10.19 -54.14
C LYS A 141 -81.74 10.89 -55.20
N GLY A 142 -81.47 12.16 -55.50
CA GLY A 142 -82.16 12.88 -56.57
C GLY A 142 -81.92 12.26 -57.96
N PHE A 143 -80.72 11.74 -58.22
CA PHE A 143 -80.41 11.04 -59.48
C PHE A 143 -81.17 9.71 -59.60
N VAL A 144 -81.29 8.95 -58.51
CA VAL A 144 -82.11 7.73 -58.45
C VAL A 144 -83.58 8.07 -58.68
N GLU A 145 -84.12 9.11 -58.04
CA GLU A 145 -85.50 9.57 -58.24
C GLU A 145 -85.76 10.00 -59.70
N ILE A 146 -84.81 10.68 -60.34
CA ILE A 146 -84.90 11.06 -61.78
C ILE A 146 -84.86 9.82 -62.69
N VAL A 147 -83.99 8.85 -62.40
CA VAL A 147 -83.89 7.59 -63.17
C VAL A 147 -85.16 6.75 -63.00
N GLU A 148 -85.76 6.74 -61.81
CA GLU A 148 -87.03 6.06 -61.55
C GLU A 148 -88.22 6.76 -62.23
N GLU A 149 -88.25 8.09 -62.32
CA GLU A 149 -89.32 8.81 -63.03
C GLU A 149 -89.22 8.74 -64.56
N HIS A 150 -88.01 8.68 -65.14
CA HIS A 150 -87.81 8.93 -66.57
C HIS A 150 -87.38 7.71 -67.40
N TRP A 151 -86.98 6.59 -66.80
CA TRP A 151 -86.30 5.50 -67.55
C TRP A 151 -86.84 4.08 -67.36
N LEU A 152 -87.96 3.88 -66.66
CA LEU A 152 -88.58 2.54 -66.57
C LEU A 152 -90.07 2.55 -66.95
N HIS A 153 -90.31 2.61 -68.26
CA HIS A 153 -91.42 1.88 -68.87
C HIS A 153 -90.91 0.99 -70.00
N PRO A 154 -90.94 -0.33 -69.81
CA PRO A 154 -91.47 -1.20 -70.84
C PRO A 154 -92.53 -2.14 -70.24
N GLN A 155 -93.78 -1.99 -70.68
CA GLN A 155 -94.82 -2.97 -70.44
C GLN A 155 -94.73 -4.14 -71.42
N LYS A 156 -94.81 -5.34 -70.83
CA LYS A 156 -95.44 -6.57 -71.33
C LYS A 156 -94.83 -7.28 -72.55
N SER A 157 -94.23 -8.44 -72.29
CA SER A 157 -94.81 -9.74 -72.70
C SER A 157 -93.98 -10.91 -72.17
N GLU A 158 -94.67 -11.90 -71.63
CA GLU A 158 -94.12 -13.19 -71.25
C GLU A 158 -93.63 -13.92 -72.51
N ILE A 159 -92.32 -14.22 -72.57
CA ILE A 159 -91.80 -15.33 -73.37
C ILE A 159 -90.71 -16.02 -72.56
N LYS A 160 -91.02 -17.23 -72.09
CA LYS A 160 -90.06 -18.26 -71.66
C LYS A 160 -89.24 -18.69 -72.88
N ILE A 161 -87.95 -18.41 -72.90
CA ILE A 161 -86.97 -19.13 -73.74
C ILE A 161 -85.88 -19.67 -72.84
N ASP A 162 -85.76 -20.99 -72.88
CA ASP A 162 -84.68 -21.81 -72.37
C ASP A 162 -83.35 -21.43 -73.04
N TYR A 163 -82.35 -21.07 -72.23
CA TYR A 163 -80.98 -20.88 -72.68
C TYR A 163 -80.04 -21.78 -71.88
N SER A 164 -79.77 -22.95 -72.45
CA SER A 164 -78.61 -23.77 -72.14
C SER A 164 -77.37 -23.15 -72.84
N PRO A 165 -76.33 -22.68 -72.12
CA PRO A 165 -75.12 -22.19 -72.78
C PRO A 165 -74.16 -23.35 -73.05
N LYS A 166 -74.00 -23.64 -74.34
CA LYS A 166 -72.94 -24.48 -74.88
C LYS A 166 -71.56 -23.94 -74.46
N LYS A 167 -70.74 -24.86 -73.96
CA LYS A 167 -69.26 -24.78 -73.95
C LYS A 167 -68.76 -24.29 -75.31
N LEU A 168 -68.22 -23.07 -75.33
CA LEU A 168 -67.30 -22.58 -76.35
C LEU A 168 -66.00 -22.19 -75.64
N ARG A 169 -64.90 -22.60 -76.27
CA ARG A 169 -63.55 -22.77 -75.73
C ARG A 169 -63.00 -21.49 -75.09
N ALA A 170 -62.74 -21.55 -73.80
CA ALA A 170 -61.70 -20.77 -73.14
C ALA A 170 -60.36 -21.49 -73.35
N GLN A 171 -59.79 -21.33 -74.55
CA GLN A 171 -58.34 -21.38 -74.71
C GLN A 171 -57.84 -19.96 -74.42
N ASP A 172 -56.87 -19.90 -73.51
CA ASP A 172 -56.05 -18.74 -73.19
C ASP A 172 -56.70 -17.57 -72.46
N MET A 173 -57.22 -17.83 -71.25
CA MET A 173 -56.99 -16.91 -70.12
C MET A 173 -56.60 -17.71 -68.88
N VAL A 174 -55.41 -18.31 -68.98
CA VAL A 174 -54.60 -18.66 -67.82
C VAL A 174 -54.37 -17.37 -67.06
N SER A 175 -54.93 -17.29 -65.85
CA SER A 175 -54.48 -16.33 -64.84
C SER A 175 -52.96 -16.40 -64.76
N PRO A 176 -52.19 -15.31 -64.99
CA PRO A 176 -50.73 -15.36 -64.94
C PRO A 176 -50.16 -15.64 -63.54
N PHE A 177 -51.00 -15.74 -62.50
CA PHE A 177 -50.55 -15.97 -61.13
C PHE A 177 -51.00 -17.33 -60.62
N ARG A 178 -50.50 -18.39 -61.27
CA ARG A 178 -50.20 -19.67 -60.61
C ARG A 178 -48.73 -19.98 -60.82
N VAL A 179 -47.88 -19.19 -60.18
CA VAL A 179 -46.49 -19.58 -59.94
C VAL A 179 -46.55 -20.67 -58.88
N GLY A 180 -46.46 -21.92 -59.34
CA GLY A 180 -46.00 -23.01 -58.50
C GLY A 180 -44.71 -22.60 -57.81
N ARG A 181 -44.56 -23.03 -56.55
CA ARG A 181 -43.34 -22.81 -55.77
C ARG A 181 -42.12 -23.08 -56.64
N THR A 182 -41.13 -22.19 -56.53
CA THR A 182 -39.81 -22.17 -57.18
C THR A 182 -39.64 -21.34 -58.47
N VAL A 183 -39.99 -20.04 -58.48
CA VAL A 183 -39.14 -19.00 -59.11
C VAL A 183 -39.37 -17.64 -58.40
N ASP A 184 -38.33 -17.03 -57.85
CA ASP A 184 -38.39 -15.76 -57.11
C ASP A 184 -38.82 -14.56 -57.97
N ALA A 185 -39.79 -13.79 -57.47
CA ALA A 185 -40.36 -12.60 -58.11
C ALA A 185 -39.35 -11.47 -58.44
N ARG A 186 -38.20 -11.41 -57.75
CA ARG A 186 -37.17 -10.37 -57.97
C ARG A 186 -36.42 -10.53 -59.29
N ARG A 187 -36.30 -11.74 -59.84
CA ARG A 187 -35.57 -11.98 -61.11
C ARG A 187 -36.34 -11.53 -62.35
N LEU A 188 -37.67 -11.41 -62.27
CA LEU A 188 -38.51 -10.98 -63.40
C LEU A 188 -38.26 -9.51 -63.79
N SER A 189 -37.99 -8.63 -62.82
CA SER A 189 -37.73 -7.19 -63.08
C SER A 189 -36.45 -6.93 -63.86
N VAL A 190 -35.34 -7.62 -63.54
CA VAL A 190 -34.04 -7.41 -64.23
C VAL A 190 -34.11 -7.93 -65.67
N ASN A 191 -34.80 -9.05 -65.88
CA ASN A 191 -34.92 -9.67 -67.19
C ASN A 191 -35.80 -8.86 -68.15
N ASP A 192 -36.82 -8.17 -67.62
CA ASP A 192 -37.64 -7.23 -68.40
C ASP A 192 -36.90 -5.93 -68.72
N SER A 193 -36.06 -5.43 -67.80
CA SER A 193 -35.13 -4.32 -68.09
C SER A 193 -34.09 -4.69 -69.15
N TYR A 194 -33.56 -5.91 -69.13
CA TYR A 194 -32.62 -6.42 -70.15
C TYR A 194 -33.26 -6.41 -71.55
N LYS A 195 -34.49 -6.92 -71.68
CA LYS A 195 -35.22 -6.89 -72.96
C LYS A 195 -35.44 -5.47 -73.48
N ASN A 196 -35.64 -4.50 -72.58
CA ASN A 196 -35.78 -3.09 -72.97
C ASN A 196 -34.45 -2.53 -73.52
N VAL A 197 -33.32 -2.83 -72.86
CA VAL A 197 -31.98 -2.45 -73.34
C VAL A 197 -31.67 -3.10 -74.69
N GLU A 198 -31.97 -4.38 -74.85
CA GLU A 198 -31.79 -5.10 -76.11
C GLU A 198 -32.60 -4.46 -77.25
N ASN A 199 -33.86 -4.12 -76.99
CA ASN A 199 -34.72 -3.45 -77.98
C ASN A 199 -34.18 -2.06 -78.36
N ASN A 200 -33.65 -1.29 -77.41
CA ASN A 200 -33.07 0.02 -77.67
C ASN A 200 -31.74 -0.07 -78.46
N LEU A 201 -30.91 -1.08 -78.17
CA LEU A 201 -29.71 -1.36 -78.96
C LEU A 201 -30.09 -1.75 -80.40
N ARG A 202 -31.07 -2.64 -80.59
CA ARG A 202 -31.55 -3.05 -81.92
C ARG A 202 -32.06 -1.85 -82.73
N LYS A 203 -32.89 -0.97 -82.13
CA LYS A 203 -33.39 0.26 -82.80
C LYS A 203 -32.26 1.22 -83.17
N THR A 204 -31.30 1.42 -82.27
CA THR A 204 -30.16 2.31 -82.49
C THR A 204 -29.27 1.82 -83.63
N VAL A 205 -28.94 0.53 -83.67
CA VAL A 205 -28.15 -0.08 -84.75
C VAL A 205 -28.89 -0.01 -86.08
N ALA A 206 -30.20 -0.28 -86.10
CA ALA A 206 -31.00 -0.12 -87.31
C ALA A 206 -30.97 1.33 -87.84
N LYS A 207 -31.06 2.33 -86.96
CA LYS A 207 -30.99 3.74 -87.35
C LYS A 207 -29.60 4.14 -87.85
N LEU A 208 -28.53 3.63 -87.22
CA LEU A 208 -27.16 3.86 -87.68
C LEU A 208 -26.93 3.28 -89.09
N ASN A 209 -27.45 2.08 -89.37
CA ASN A 209 -27.38 1.49 -90.70
C ASN A 209 -28.11 2.35 -91.74
N GLU A 210 -29.31 2.84 -91.44
CA GLU A 210 -30.05 3.77 -92.32
C GLU A 210 -29.23 5.03 -92.63
N LEU A 211 -28.56 5.62 -91.62
CA LEU A 211 -27.70 6.78 -91.81
C LEU A 211 -26.43 6.47 -92.62
N TRP A 212 -25.85 5.28 -92.44
CA TRP A 212 -24.68 4.87 -93.22
C TRP A 212 -25.02 4.53 -94.68
N ASP A 213 -26.26 4.08 -94.94
CA ASP A 213 -26.79 3.87 -96.28
C ASP A 213 -26.95 5.21 -97.02
N GLN A 214 -27.40 6.26 -96.34
CA GLN A 214 -27.52 7.62 -96.91
C GLN A 214 -26.17 8.21 -97.35
N VAL A 215 -25.06 7.79 -96.73
CA VAL A 215 -23.70 8.28 -97.03
C VAL A 215 -22.91 7.27 -97.87
N HIS A 216 -23.52 6.16 -98.31
CA HIS A 216 -22.87 5.08 -99.06
C HIS A 216 -21.56 4.58 -98.44
N MET A 217 -21.53 4.42 -97.11
CA MET A 217 -20.33 3.99 -96.38
C MET A 217 -20.00 2.51 -96.65
N SER A 218 -18.72 2.20 -96.89
CA SER A 218 -18.26 0.82 -97.11
C SER A 218 -18.45 -0.07 -95.88
N GLU A 219 -18.70 -1.37 -96.12
CA GLU A 219 -18.96 -2.33 -95.06
C GLU A 219 -17.80 -2.46 -94.06
N SER A 220 -16.55 -2.40 -94.54
CA SER A 220 -15.36 -2.44 -93.68
C SER A 220 -15.31 -1.27 -92.69
N ALA A 221 -15.73 -0.06 -93.11
CA ALA A 221 -15.79 1.11 -92.24
C ALA A 221 -16.96 1.04 -91.24
N ARG A 222 -18.11 0.46 -91.64
CA ARG A 222 -19.24 0.19 -90.74
C ARG A 222 -18.85 -0.79 -89.65
N VAL A 223 -18.25 -1.93 -90.02
CA VAL A 223 -17.78 -2.95 -89.07
C VAL A 223 -16.75 -2.37 -88.10
N ALA A 224 -15.82 -1.53 -88.57
CA ALA A 224 -14.86 -0.86 -87.68
C ALA A 224 -15.55 0.06 -86.66
N ARG A 225 -16.52 0.88 -87.10
CA ARG A 225 -17.26 1.80 -86.20
C ARG A 225 -18.16 1.06 -85.21
N VAL A 226 -18.86 0.03 -85.68
CA VAL A 226 -19.69 -0.86 -84.86
C VAL A 226 -18.82 -1.60 -83.84
N GLY A 227 -17.65 -2.11 -84.26
CA GLY A 227 -16.69 -2.79 -83.40
C GLY A 227 -16.21 -1.92 -82.23
N VAL A 228 -15.95 -0.63 -82.47
CA VAL A 228 -15.60 0.32 -81.39
C VAL A 228 -16.78 0.52 -80.42
N ALA A 229 -18.00 0.71 -80.93
CA ALA A 229 -19.18 0.91 -80.09
C ALA A 229 -19.50 -0.33 -79.23
N PHE A 230 -19.48 -1.53 -79.82
CA PHE A 230 -19.66 -2.77 -79.07
C PHE A 230 -18.47 -3.06 -78.14
N GLY A 231 -17.25 -2.65 -78.50
CA GLY A 231 -16.10 -2.68 -77.60
C GLY A 231 -16.33 -1.87 -76.32
N HIS A 232 -16.91 -0.67 -76.43
CA HIS A 232 -17.28 0.13 -75.26
C HIS A 232 -18.38 -0.53 -74.40
N ILE A 233 -19.38 -1.15 -75.03
CA ILE A 233 -20.44 -1.87 -74.32
C ILE A 233 -19.86 -3.09 -73.58
N THR A 234 -19.00 -3.87 -74.23
CA THR A 234 -18.33 -5.02 -73.62
C THR A 234 -17.48 -4.58 -72.42
N ASN A 235 -16.72 -3.49 -72.55
CA ASN A 235 -15.92 -2.97 -71.44
C ASN A 235 -16.81 -2.51 -70.26
N LEU A 236 -17.94 -1.85 -70.53
CA LEU A 236 -18.88 -1.46 -69.49
C LEU A 236 -19.47 -2.68 -68.76
N LEU A 237 -19.91 -3.70 -69.51
CA LEU A 237 -20.46 -4.93 -68.93
C LEU A 237 -19.40 -5.68 -68.10
N SER A 238 -18.18 -5.80 -68.59
CA SER A 238 -17.07 -6.39 -67.84
C SER A 238 -16.76 -5.63 -66.56
N ASN A 239 -16.80 -4.29 -66.60
CA ASN A 239 -16.59 -3.46 -65.40
C ASN A 239 -17.72 -3.63 -64.37
N MET A 240 -18.98 -3.71 -64.83
CA MET A 240 -20.12 -3.97 -63.94
C MET A 240 -20.01 -5.33 -63.28
N VAL A 241 -19.70 -6.39 -64.05
CA VAL A 241 -19.50 -7.74 -63.50
C VAL A 241 -18.35 -7.77 -62.51
N ALA A 242 -17.20 -7.19 -62.85
CA ALA A 242 -16.05 -7.14 -61.95
C ALA A 242 -16.34 -6.37 -60.66
N SER A 243 -17.13 -5.28 -60.74
CA SER A 243 -17.56 -4.52 -59.55
C SER A 243 -18.45 -5.36 -58.64
N GLU A 244 -19.40 -6.11 -59.21
CA GLU A 244 -20.27 -7.01 -58.44
C GLU A 244 -19.49 -8.19 -57.84
N GLU A 245 -18.57 -8.81 -58.60
CA GLU A 245 -17.69 -9.87 -58.10
C GLU A 245 -16.84 -9.37 -56.91
N ASN A 246 -16.29 -8.16 -57.00
CA ASN A 246 -15.54 -7.54 -55.92
C ASN A 246 -16.42 -7.24 -54.69
N MET A 247 -17.64 -6.73 -54.89
CA MET A 247 -18.58 -6.47 -53.80
C MET A 247 -18.95 -7.79 -53.09
N VAL A 248 -19.24 -8.86 -53.84
CA VAL A 248 -19.57 -10.17 -53.28
C VAL A 248 -18.39 -10.74 -52.48
N ALA A 249 -17.16 -10.64 -52.99
CA ALA A 249 -15.97 -11.08 -52.28
C ALA A 249 -15.72 -10.28 -50.99
N ALA A 250 -15.94 -8.95 -51.04
CA ALA A 250 -15.82 -8.08 -49.87
C ALA A 250 -16.85 -8.44 -48.79
N VAL A 251 -18.12 -8.60 -49.17
CA VAL A 251 -19.21 -9.02 -48.26
C VAL A 251 -18.91 -10.38 -47.65
N GLY A 252 -18.40 -11.34 -48.44
CA GLY A 252 -18.00 -12.66 -47.92
C GLY A 252 -16.90 -12.56 -46.86
N THR A 253 -15.89 -11.73 -47.11
CA THR A 253 -14.78 -11.48 -46.16
C THR A 253 -15.26 -10.81 -44.88
N ASP A 254 -16.18 -9.84 -44.99
CA ASP A 254 -16.74 -9.13 -43.85
C ASP A 254 -17.62 -10.03 -42.97
N ILE A 255 -18.40 -10.92 -43.58
CA ILE A 255 -19.16 -11.94 -42.85
C ILE A 255 -18.23 -12.88 -42.09
N GLU A 256 -17.18 -13.40 -42.74
CA GLU A 256 -16.20 -14.30 -42.12
C GLU A 256 -15.49 -13.62 -40.92
N ASN A 257 -15.08 -12.37 -41.09
CA ASN A 257 -14.48 -11.57 -40.01
C ASN A 257 -15.46 -11.33 -38.86
N GLY A 258 -16.73 -11.06 -39.17
CA GLY A 258 -17.81 -10.91 -38.19
C GLY A 258 -18.02 -12.17 -37.36
N LEU A 259 -18.10 -13.33 -38.02
CA LEU A 259 -18.27 -14.64 -37.37
C LEU A 259 -17.08 -14.98 -36.46
N ASN A 260 -15.86 -14.83 -36.96
CA ASN A 260 -14.64 -15.03 -36.17
C ASN A 260 -14.59 -14.15 -34.92
N LYS A 261 -15.08 -12.91 -35.01
CA LYS A 261 -15.16 -11.99 -33.87
C LYS A 261 -16.21 -12.44 -32.86
N ILE A 262 -17.38 -12.91 -33.32
CA ILE A 262 -18.44 -13.46 -32.46
C ILE A 262 -17.91 -14.67 -31.68
N ASP A 263 -17.25 -15.62 -32.35
CA ASP A 263 -16.76 -16.84 -31.71
C ASP A 263 -15.68 -16.58 -30.67
N ARG A 264 -14.76 -15.63 -30.95
CA ARG A 264 -13.77 -15.18 -29.95
C ARG A 264 -14.44 -14.57 -28.72
N MET A 265 -15.47 -13.75 -28.91
CA MET A 265 -16.19 -13.11 -27.80
C MET A 265 -16.99 -14.13 -26.97
N ARG A 266 -17.66 -15.09 -27.63
CA ARG A 266 -18.37 -16.19 -26.95
C ARG A 266 -17.42 -17.09 -26.16
N SER A 267 -16.24 -17.38 -26.71
CA SER A 267 -15.20 -18.17 -26.03
C SER A 267 -14.68 -17.48 -24.76
N GLN A 268 -14.45 -16.16 -24.80
CA GLN A 268 -14.04 -15.38 -23.63
C GLN A 268 -15.11 -15.38 -22.52
N LEU A 269 -16.38 -15.48 -22.90
CA LEU A 269 -17.53 -15.49 -21.99
C LEU A 269 -18.01 -16.91 -21.62
N LYS A 270 -17.32 -17.96 -22.07
CA LYS A 270 -17.71 -19.38 -21.89
C LYS A 270 -19.14 -19.70 -22.35
N MET A 271 -19.55 -19.16 -23.49
CA MET A 271 -20.87 -19.41 -24.09
C MET A 271 -20.77 -20.42 -25.25
N GLU A 272 -21.88 -21.10 -25.55
CA GLU A 272 -22.00 -22.04 -26.67
C GLU A 272 -21.71 -21.35 -28.04
N PRO A 273 -21.07 -22.06 -28.99
CA PRO A 273 -20.79 -21.58 -30.34
C PRO A 273 -22.05 -21.16 -31.09
N TRP A 274 -21.92 -20.18 -31.99
CA TRP A 274 -23.05 -19.72 -32.79
C TRP A 274 -23.26 -20.61 -34.02
N GLU A 275 -24.42 -21.27 -34.12
CA GLU A 275 -24.81 -22.05 -35.30
C GLU A 275 -25.94 -21.34 -36.06
N ASN A 276 -25.75 -21.15 -37.37
CA ASN A 276 -26.78 -20.62 -38.27
C ASN A 276 -27.61 -21.77 -38.84
N THR A 277 -28.92 -21.73 -38.64
CA THR A 277 -29.86 -22.76 -39.12
C THR A 277 -30.72 -22.30 -40.30
N GLU A 278 -30.66 -21.03 -40.71
CA GLU A 278 -31.65 -20.46 -41.63
C GLU A 278 -31.08 -20.00 -42.98
N ALA A 279 -29.82 -19.57 -43.06
CA ALA A 279 -29.30 -18.92 -44.27
C ALA A 279 -28.04 -19.62 -44.87
N PRO A 280 -27.94 -19.74 -46.22
CA PRO A 280 -26.79 -20.35 -46.88
C PRO A 280 -25.47 -19.58 -46.61
N PRO A 281 -24.32 -20.28 -46.53
CA PRO A 281 -23.02 -19.65 -46.29
C PRO A 281 -22.70 -18.57 -47.34
N GLY A 282 -22.36 -17.36 -46.88
CA GLY A 282 -21.96 -16.24 -47.74
C GLY A 282 -23.10 -15.42 -48.36
N SER A 283 -24.36 -15.65 -47.96
CA SER A 283 -25.51 -14.85 -48.41
C SER A 283 -25.55 -13.46 -47.73
N ILE A 284 -26.02 -12.43 -48.44
CA ILE A 284 -26.28 -11.09 -47.86
C ILE A 284 -27.32 -11.17 -46.73
N GLU A 285 -28.19 -12.18 -46.75
CA GLU A 285 -29.13 -12.49 -45.66
C GLU A 285 -28.43 -12.91 -44.35
N LEU A 286 -27.15 -13.31 -44.37
CA LEU A 286 -26.33 -13.42 -43.14
C LEU A 286 -25.83 -12.06 -42.65
N ALA A 287 -25.56 -11.11 -43.54
CA ALA A 287 -25.01 -9.81 -43.17
C ALA A 287 -26.02 -8.94 -42.41
N GLU A 288 -27.30 -8.98 -42.81
CA GLU A 288 -28.40 -8.25 -42.16
C GLU A 288 -28.59 -8.58 -40.67
N PRO A 289 -28.57 -9.84 -40.20
CA PRO A 289 -28.63 -10.16 -38.78
C PRO A 289 -27.27 -10.09 -38.09
N VAL A 290 -26.16 -10.46 -38.75
CA VAL A 290 -24.83 -10.49 -38.09
C VAL A 290 -24.35 -9.09 -37.71
N PHE A 291 -24.53 -8.06 -38.54
CA PHE A 291 -24.05 -6.71 -38.21
C PHE A 291 -24.78 -6.06 -37.01
N PRO A 292 -26.12 -6.05 -36.95
CA PRO A 292 -26.86 -5.57 -35.79
C PRO A 292 -26.65 -6.45 -34.56
N TYR A 293 -26.55 -7.79 -34.68
CA TYR A 293 -26.24 -8.64 -33.53
C TYR A 293 -24.84 -8.38 -32.98
N VAL A 294 -23.82 -8.23 -33.84
CA VAL A 294 -22.46 -7.85 -33.40
C VAL A 294 -22.51 -6.49 -32.74
N CYS A 295 -23.16 -5.49 -33.34
CA CYS A 295 -23.20 -4.13 -32.80
C CYS A 295 -24.00 -4.05 -31.49
N HIS A 296 -25.14 -4.71 -31.41
CA HIS A 296 -26.01 -4.74 -30.22
C HIS A 296 -25.40 -5.58 -29.09
N PHE A 297 -24.77 -6.72 -29.39
CA PHE A 297 -24.01 -7.51 -28.40
C PHE A 297 -22.77 -6.74 -27.91
N PHE A 298 -22.05 -6.03 -28.78
CA PHE A 298 -20.93 -5.18 -28.39
C PHE A 298 -21.38 -4.01 -27.50
N MET A 299 -22.50 -3.37 -27.84
CA MET A 299 -23.09 -2.28 -27.06
C MET A 299 -23.69 -2.73 -25.72
N SER A 300 -24.41 -3.86 -25.69
CA SER A 300 -25.13 -4.31 -24.49
C SER A 300 -24.26 -5.15 -23.54
N VAL A 301 -23.33 -5.96 -24.05
CA VAL A 301 -22.54 -6.92 -23.26
C VAL A 301 -21.10 -6.44 -23.02
N ILE A 302 -20.51 -5.62 -23.89
CA ILE A 302 -19.10 -5.19 -23.75
C ILE A 302 -18.96 -3.73 -23.27
N CYS A 303 -19.72 -2.78 -23.82
CA CYS A 303 -19.60 -1.37 -23.43
C CYS A 303 -20.15 -1.06 -22.03
N LYS A 304 -21.27 -1.68 -21.62
CA LYS A 304 -21.81 -1.47 -20.27
C LYS A 304 -20.89 -2.03 -19.17
N PRO A 305 -20.30 -3.24 -19.29
CA PRO A 305 -19.38 -3.75 -18.27
C PRO A 305 -17.95 -3.21 -18.38
N LYS A 306 -17.38 -2.91 -19.56
CA LYS A 306 -15.99 -2.39 -19.62
C LYS A 306 -15.84 -1.01 -18.98
N LEU A 307 -16.85 -0.15 -19.04
CA LEU A 307 -16.82 1.16 -18.38
C LEU A 307 -16.86 1.03 -16.85
N TYR A 308 -17.59 0.03 -16.33
CA TYR A 308 -17.72 -0.26 -14.89
C TYR A 308 -16.69 -1.25 -14.34
N VAL A 309 -16.03 -2.08 -15.15
CA VAL A 309 -15.05 -3.09 -14.68
C VAL A 309 -13.61 -2.63 -14.93
N GLY A 310 -13.33 -1.88 -16.01
CA GLY A 310 -11.99 -1.37 -16.28
C GLY A 310 -11.49 -0.35 -15.26
N LYS A 311 -12.35 0.58 -14.84
CA LYS A 311 -12.02 1.59 -13.82
C LYS A 311 -11.74 0.97 -12.44
N PRO A 312 -12.57 0.07 -11.88
CA PRO A 312 -12.25 -0.56 -10.60
C PRO A 312 -11.15 -1.62 -10.71
N VAL A 313 -10.95 -2.33 -11.82
CA VAL A 313 -9.82 -3.29 -11.92
C VAL A 313 -8.47 -2.57 -11.97
N VAL A 314 -8.38 -1.43 -12.65
CA VAL A 314 -7.16 -0.59 -12.64
C VAL A 314 -6.98 0.06 -11.27
N LYS A 315 -8.05 0.57 -10.63
CA LYS A 315 -7.99 1.08 -9.26
C LYS A 315 -7.64 -0.03 -8.25
N LEU A 316 -8.16 -1.24 -8.39
CA LEU A 316 -7.87 -2.41 -7.54
C LEU A 316 -6.42 -2.83 -7.70
N LYS A 317 -5.88 -2.90 -8.91
CA LYS A 317 -4.45 -3.18 -9.12
C LYS A 317 -3.56 -2.07 -8.56
N SER A 318 -4.00 -0.82 -8.62
CA SER A 318 -3.30 0.32 -8.00
C SER A 318 -3.36 0.22 -6.47
N ILE A 319 -4.52 -0.09 -5.89
CA ILE A 319 -4.72 -0.30 -4.45
C ILE A 319 -3.93 -1.53 -3.97
N GLU A 320 -3.90 -2.62 -4.73
CA GLU A 320 -3.16 -3.84 -4.42
C GLU A 320 -1.64 -3.60 -4.49
N LYS A 321 -1.19 -2.73 -5.41
CA LYS A 321 0.21 -2.29 -5.48
C LYS A 321 0.59 -1.38 -4.29
N GLU A 322 -0.29 -0.46 -3.90
CA GLU A 322 -0.07 0.37 -2.70
C GLU A 322 -0.17 -0.45 -1.41
N LEU A 323 -1.10 -1.40 -1.32
CA LEU A 323 -1.18 -2.37 -0.23
C LEU A 323 0.11 -3.18 -0.14
N LYS A 324 0.64 -3.72 -1.25
CA LYS A 324 1.95 -4.42 -1.26
C LYS A 324 3.12 -3.57 -0.77
N LYS A 325 3.08 -2.23 -0.94
CA LYS A 325 4.10 -1.33 -0.38
C LYS A 325 3.87 -1.05 1.10
N LEU A 326 2.61 -0.99 1.54
CA LEU A 326 2.24 -0.75 2.93
C LEU A 326 2.38 -2.01 3.80
N THR A 327 2.23 -3.22 3.24
CA THR A 327 2.38 -4.49 3.96
C THR A 327 3.71 -4.59 4.73
N PRO A 328 4.90 -4.39 4.13
CA PRO A 328 6.15 -4.48 4.88
C PRO A 328 6.30 -3.36 5.93
N LEU A 329 5.73 -2.18 5.69
CA LEU A 329 5.75 -1.08 6.67
C LEU A 329 4.84 -1.39 7.87
N TYR A 330 3.66 -1.95 7.60
CA TYR A 330 2.75 -2.43 8.63
C TYR A 330 3.36 -3.58 9.43
N GLU A 331 3.97 -4.57 8.76
CA GLU A 331 4.66 -5.67 9.45
C GLU A 331 5.88 -5.19 10.26
N THR A 332 6.56 -4.13 9.81
CA THR A 332 7.67 -3.53 10.58
C THR A 332 7.15 -2.81 11.82
N ARG A 333 6.13 -1.96 11.66
CA ARG A 333 5.49 -1.26 12.78
C ARG A 333 4.84 -2.24 13.77
N LYS A 334 4.23 -3.32 13.29
CA LYS A 334 3.66 -4.39 14.13
C LYS A 334 4.76 -5.07 14.95
N ARG A 335 5.92 -5.36 14.37
CA ARG A 335 7.07 -5.90 15.11
C ARG A 335 7.60 -4.93 16.17
N GLU A 336 7.71 -3.65 15.84
CA GLU A 336 8.12 -2.61 16.80
C GLU A 336 7.13 -2.53 17.97
N GLN A 337 5.84 -2.61 17.67
CA GLN A 337 4.77 -2.63 18.66
C GLN A 337 4.82 -3.88 19.56
N ASP A 338 4.95 -5.07 18.97
CA ASP A 338 5.06 -6.34 19.72
C ASP A 338 6.30 -6.30 20.64
N GLN A 339 7.40 -5.71 20.16
CA GLN A 339 8.63 -5.55 20.94
C GLN A 339 8.46 -4.56 22.10
N LEU A 340 7.74 -3.45 21.90
CA LEU A 340 7.44 -2.49 22.96
C LEU A 340 6.50 -3.07 24.02
N LEU A 341 5.49 -3.85 23.62
CA LEU A 341 4.58 -4.54 24.53
C LEU A 341 5.32 -5.58 25.38
N GLU A 342 6.23 -6.33 24.77
CA GLU A 342 7.08 -7.28 25.48
C GLU A 342 7.99 -6.55 26.50
N GLN A 343 8.60 -5.44 26.11
CA GLN A 343 9.41 -4.62 27.01
C GLN A 343 8.60 -4.05 28.18
N LEU A 344 7.39 -3.56 27.91
CA LEU A 344 6.46 -3.08 28.94
C LEU A 344 6.08 -4.20 29.91
N THR A 345 5.71 -5.37 29.39
CA THR A 345 5.35 -6.54 30.20
C THR A 345 6.53 -6.96 31.10
N GLN A 346 7.75 -6.98 30.55
CA GLN A 346 8.94 -7.27 31.33
C GLN A 346 9.22 -6.23 32.42
N LEU A 347 9.02 -4.93 32.14
CA LEU A 347 9.19 -3.86 33.13
C LEU A 347 8.14 -3.95 34.23
N LEU A 348 6.88 -4.21 33.90
CA LEU A 348 5.80 -4.38 34.88
C LEU A 348 6.07 -5.56 35.83
N ASN A 349 6.44 -6.71 35.27
CA ASN A 349 6.82 -7.89 36.05
C ASN A 349 8.03 -7.60 36.97
N ARG A 350 9.02 -6.85 36.48
CA ARG A 350 10.20 -6.45 37.27
C ARG A 350 9.88 -5.45 38.38
N LEU A 351 8.88 -4.61 38.17
CA LEU A 351 8.33 -3.70 39.18
C LEU A 351 7.41 -4.41 40.18
N GLY A 352 7.09 -5.70 39.97
CA GLY A 352 6.19 -6.46 40.84
C GLY A 352 4.71 -6.06 40.68
N ILE A 353 4.37 -5.42 39.56
CA ILE A 353 2.99 -5.02 39.24
C ILE A 353 2.33 -6.22 38.53
N ASP A 354 2.01 -7.26 39.29
CA ASP A 354 1.20 -8.38 38.81
C ASP A 354 -0.30 -8.00 38.87
N ASP A 355 -1.10 -8.50 37.92
CA ASP A 355 -2.58 -8.34 37.85
C ASP A 355 -3.34 -8.80 39.13
N GLU A 356 -2.65 -9.45 40.08
CA GLU A 356 -3.25 -9.99 41.32
C GLU A 356 -2.79 -9.31 42.62
N ILE A 357 -1.86 -8.33 42.62
CA ILE A 357 -1.42 -7.66 43.86
C ILE A 357 -1.35 -6.14 43.69
N VAL A 358 -2.51 -5.50 43.54
CA VAL A 358 -2.65 -4.07 43.83
C VAL A 358 -2.91 -3.92 45.33
N THR A 359 -1.89 -4.12 46.16
CA THR A 359 -1.93 -3.76 47.59
C THR A 359 -0.63 -3.19 48.13
N ASP A 360 0.38 -2.87 47.31
CA ASP A 360 1.52 -2.10 47.78
C ASP A 360 1.32 -0.62 47.46
N GLU A 361 0.99 0.15 48.49
CA GLU A 361 0.64 1.59 48.46
C GLU A 361 1.76 2.50 47.91
N ASN A 362 2.92 1.94 47.55
CA ASN A 362 4.11 2.71 47.21
C ASN A 362 4.31 2.97 45.71
N VAL A 363 3.62 2.24 44.82
CA VAL A 363 3.74 2.42 43.35
C VAL A 363 2.48 3.06 42.74
N SER A 364 1.34 3.02 43.44
CA SER A 364 0.05 3.54 42.97
C SER A 364 -0.09 5.08 43.03
N SER A 365 0.90 5.80 43.55
CA SER A 365 0.81 7.25 43.78
C SER A 365 1.38 8.11 42.64
N SER A 366 2.06 7.51 41.65
CA SER A 366 2.73 8.23 40.56
C SER A 366 2.15 8.00 39.16
N LEU A 367 1.28 7.00 38.99
CA LEU A 367 0.51 6.81 37.76
C LEU A 367 -0.87 7.42 37.99
N ASP A 368 -1.26 8.40 37.17
CA ASP A 368 -2.58 9.03 37.25
C ASP A 368 -3.66 7.96 37.00
N PRO A 369 -4.40 7.51 38.04
CA PRO A 369 -5.34 6.39 37.92
C PRO A 369 -6.52 6.72 36.99
N ASP A 370 -6.71 8.02 36.73
CA ASP A 370 -7.82 8.60 35.97
C ASP A 370 -7.51 8.78 34.47
N ASP A 371 -6.34 8.35 33.98
CA ASP A 371 -6.04 8.39 32.54
C ASP A 371 -6.83 7.29 31.79
N GLU A 372 -7.93 7.71 31.16
CA GLU A 372 -8.81 6.85 30.36
C GLU A 372 -8.05 6.06 29.28
N ASN A 373 -6.95 6.59 28.73
CA ASN A 373 -6.19 5.91 27.70
C ASN A 373 -5.40 4.71 28.26
N LEU A 374 -4.89 4.81 29.48
CA LEU A 374 -4.17 3.72 30.16
C LEU A 374 -5.09 2.55 30.48
N GLN A 375 -6.26 2.84 31.02
CA GLN A 375 -7.29 1.84 31.31
C GLN A 375 -7.73 1.10 30.04
N VAL A 376 -7.77 1.79 28.90
CA VAL A 376 -8.10 1.19 27.60
C VAL A 376 -6.94 0.33 27.09
N ILE A 377 -5.68 0.79 27.18
CA ILE A 377 -4.50 0.02 26.75
C ILE A 377 -4.36 -1.28 27.58
N PHE A 378 -4.49 -1.22 28.91
CA PHE A 378 -4.40 -2.40 29.77
C PHE A 378 -5.57 -3.38 29.62
N LYS A 379 -6.77 -2.91 29.21
CA LYS A 379 -7.95 -3.76 28.97
C LYS A 379 -8.03 -4.31 27.55
N LEU A 380 -7.21 -3.84 26.63
CA LEU A 380 -7.21 -4.29 25.25
C LEU A 380 -6.50 -5.63 25.14
N ASP A 381 -7.24 -6.63 24.70
CA ASP A 381 -6.72 -7.97 24.43
C ASP A 381 -5.79 -7.95 23.20
N PHE A 382 -4.48 -7.88 23.45
CA PHE A 382 -3.41 -7.79 22.45
C PHE A 382 -3.32 -8.99 21.48
N THR A 383 -4.11 -10.05 21.72
CA THR A 383 -4.11 -11.26 20.88
C THR A 383 -5.02 -11.17 19.66
N LYS A 384 -5.83 -10.10 19.53
CA LYS A 384 -6.78 -9.93 18.41
C LYS A 384 -6.15 -9.20 17.24
N GLU A 385 -6.21 -9.79 16.04
CA GLU A 385 -5.64 -9.26 14.78
C GLU A 385 -6.24 -7.91 14.31
N ASP A 386 -7.31 -7.43 14.95
CA ASP A 386 -8.05 -6.23 14.53
C ASP A 386 -7.61 -4.92 15.22
N VAL A 387 -6.60 -4.95 16.10
CA VAL A 387 -6.16 -3.74 16.84
C VAL A 387 -5.02 -3.03 16.08
N CYS A 388 -5.37 -2.02 15.29
CA CYS A 388 -4.43 -1.09 14.68
C CYS A 388 -4.25 0.15 15.57
N PHE A 389 -3.03 0.36 16.07
CA PHE A 389 -2.69 1.54 16.86
C PHE A 389 -2.51 2.75 15.94
N SER A 390 -3.30 3.80 16.18
CA SER A 390 -3.06 5.10 15.55
C SER A 390 -1.70 5.65 15.98
N GLU A 391 -1.13 6.57 15.21
CA GLU A 391 0.13 7.24 15.55
C GLU A 391 0.05 7.96 16.91
N THR A 392 -1.12 8.46 17.27
CA THR A 392 -1.41 9.02 18.60
C THR A 392 -1.41 7.98 19.72
N MET A 393 -1.93 6.78 19.47
CA MET A 393 -1.93 5.69 20.46
C MET A 393 -0.52 5.13 20.65
N MET A 394 0.26 5.02 19.55
CA MET A 394 1.68 4.67 19.63
C MET A 394 2.47 5.70 20.45
N GLY A 395 2.28 7.00 20.22
CA GLY A 395 2.94 8.04 21.01
C GLY A 395 2.54 8.01 22.49
N SER A 396 1.30 7.60 22.81
CA SER A 396 0.85 7.41 24.20
C SER A 396 1.58 6.24 24.85
N ILE A 397 1.63 5.08 24.19
CA ILE A 397 2.36 3.89 24.66
C ILE A 397 3.86 4.17 24.87
N GLU A 398 4.50 4.89 23.93
CA GLU A 398 5.91 5.28 24.06
C GLU A 398 6.14 6.20 25.27
N THR A 399 5.22 7.13 25.51
CA THR A 399 5.28 8.03 26.68
C THR A 399 5.16 7.24 27.98
N TYR A 400 4.24 6.27 28.06
CA TYR A 400 4.11 5.42 29.24
C TYR A 400 5.29 4.49 29.44
N HIS A 401 5.83 3.91 28.36
CA HIS A 401 7.06 3.14 28.42
C HIS A 401 8.23 3.99 28.94
N ALA A 402 8.35 5.25 28.50
CA ALA A 402 9.35 6.17 29.00
C ALA A 402 9.18 6.45 30.51
N GLN A 403 7.96 6.71 30.96
CA GLN A 403 7.64 6.94 32.37
C GLN A 403 7.92 5.70 33.23
N LEU A 404 7.45 4.52 32.82
CA LEU A 404 7.70 3.25 33.55
C LEU A 404 9.19 2.91 33.59
N LYS A 405 9.93 3.21 32.51
CA LYS A 405 11.37 3.03 32.48
C LYS A 405 12.09 3.98 33.45
N GLU A 406 11.62 5.23 33.56
CA GLU A 406 12.14 6.19 34.53
C GLU A 406 11.89 5.70 35.97
N MET A 407 10.67 5.28 36.27
CA MET A 407 10.30 4.67 37.57
C MET A 407 11.17 3.44 37.89
N TYR A 408 11.41 2.56 36.91
CA TYR A 408 12.28 1.40 37.10
C TYR A 408 13.74 1.80 37.35
N CYS A 409 14.25 2.81 36.63
CA CYS A 409 15.59 3.33 36.86
C CYS A 409 15.73 3.91 38.29
N GLU A 410 14.76 4.69 38.75
CA GLU A 410 14.74 5.23 40.11
C GLU A 410 14.68 4.10 41.16
N HIS A 411 13.82 3.10 40.95
CA HIS A 411 13.73 1.94 41.83
C HIS A 411 15.03 1.15 41.93
N VAL A 412 15.72 0.94 40.80
CA VAL A 412 17.03 0.29 40.77
C VAL A 412 18.09 1.13 41.49
N GLN A 413 18.10 2.45 41.26
CA GLN A 413 19.03 3.36 41.93
C GLN A 413 18.82 3.38 43.45
N GLU A 414 17.57 3.41 43.91
CA GLU A 414 17.24 3.34 45.34
C GLU A 414 17.73 2.01 45.95
N LYS A 415 17.51 0.88 45.25
CA LYS A 415 18.02 -0.42 45.71
C LYS A 415 19.54 -0.50 45.72
N GLU A 416 20.22 0.05 44.72
CA GLU A 416 21.67 0.13 44.66
C GLU A 416 22.23 1.02 45.79
N PHE A 417 21.58 2.15 46.07
CA PHE A 417 21.93 3.02 47.19
C PHE A 417 21.78 2.29 48.53
N ARG A 418 20.64 1.65 48.78
CA ARG A 418 20.41 0.83 49.98
C ARG A 418 21.43 -0.31 50.10
N TRP A 419 21.77 -0.97 49.00
CA TRP A 419 22.77 -2.06 48.98
C TRP A 419 24.15 -1.55 49.38
N THR A 420 24.60 -0.45 48.77
CA THR A 420 25.91 0.15 49.07
C THR A 420 25.99 0.64 50.51
N GLU A 421 24.92 1.20 51.07
CA GLU A 421 24.87 1.62 52.47
C GLU A 421 24.98 0.42 53.43
N LEU A 422 24.20 -0.65 53.20
CA LEU A 422 24.27 -1.86 54.01
C LEU A 422 25.63 -2.55 53.87
N HIS A 423 26.17 -2.62 52.66
CA HIS A 423 27.48 -3.24 52.41
C HIS A 423 28.62 -2.44 53.06
N ALA A 424 28.53 -1.10 53.07
CA ALA A 424 29.48 -0.25 53.79
C ALA A 424 29.43 -0.50 55.30
N GLN A 425 28.24 -0.58 55.91
CA GLN A 425 28.08 -0.93 57.33
C GLN A 425 28.63 -2.33 57.63
N LEU A 426 28.37 -3.30 56.75
CA LEU A 426 28.86 -4.66 56.88
C LEU A 426 30.39 -4.71 56.79
N THR A 427 30.98 -3.97 55.84
CA THR A 427 32.43 -3.88 55.67
C THR A 427 33.10 -3.27 56.90
N GLU A 428 32.53 -2.18 57.43
CA GLU A 428 33.00 -1.59 58.68
C GLU A 428 32.97 -2.61 59.82
N LEU A 429 31.90 -3.38 59.97
CA LEU A 429 31.79 -4.40 61.02
C LEU A 429 32.74 -5.58 60.81
N TRP A 430 32.97 -6.00 59.57
CA TRP A 430 33.98 -7.02 59.26
C TRP A 430 35.39 -6.56 59.65
N ASP A 431 35.72 -5.30 59.45
CA ASP A 431 37.00 -4.74 59.85
C ASP A 431 37.12 -4.63 61.39
N HIS A 432 36.06 -4.18 62.07
CA HIS A 432 36.03 -4.12 63.55
C HIS A 432 36.07 -5.50 64.22
N CYS A 433 35.43 -6.50 63.61
CA CYS A 433 35.44 -7.88 64.08
C CYS A 433 36.67 -8.67 63.61
N HIS A 434 37.50 -8.10 62.72
CA HIS A 434 38.65 -8.74 62.08
C HIS A 434 38.30 -10.04 61.33
N VAL A 435 37.16 -10.05 60.63
CA VAL A 435 36.70 -11.18 59.81
C VAL A 435 37.60 -11.32 58.57
N ALA A 436 38.01 -12.56 58.28
CA ALA A 436 38.92 -12.87 57.19
C ALA A 436 38.25 -12.67 55.82
N ASP A 437 39.03 -12.27 54.81
CA ASP A 437 38.51 -11.98 53.46
C ASP A 437 37.80 -13.18 52.82
N ILE A 438 38.19 -14.41 53.17
CA ILE A 438 37.57 -15.64 52.64
C ILE A 438 36.15 -15.87 53.18
N GLU A 439 35.81 -15.26 54.31
CA GLU A 439 34.49 -15.35 54.95
C GLU A 439 33.56 -14.21 54.50
N ARG A 440 34.09 -13.21 53.75
CA ARG A 440 33.33 -12.09 53.19
C ARG A 440 32.64 -12.51 51.88
N THR A 441 31.56 -13.27 52.01
CA THR A 441 30.86 -13.88 50.86
C THR A 441 29.89 -12.94 50.15
N ILE A 442 29.53 -11.79 50.75
CA ILE A 442 28.53 -10.86 50.20
C ILE A 442 29.20 -9.86 49.24
N PRO A 443 28.77 -9.80 47.96
CA PRO A 443 29.35 -8.90 46.94
C PRO A 443 29.20 -7.41 47.26
N ALA A 444 30.16 -6.59 46.80
CA ALA A 444 30.18 -5.15 47.03
C ALA A 444 29.24 -4.34 46.12
N SER A 445 28.84 -4.90 44.98
CA SER A 445 27.98 -4.24 43.99
C SER A 445 26.61 -4.89 43.92
N TYR A 446 25.57 -4.08 43.74
CA TYR A 446 24.22 -4.55 43.48
C TYR A 446 24.08 -5.01 42.03
N ASP A 447 23.42 -6.14 41.83
CA ASP A 447 23.03 -6.64 40.52
C ASP A 447 21.50 -6.85 40.51
N PRO A 448 20.74 -6.08 39.71
CA PRO A 448 19.28 -6.16 39.66
C PRO A 448 18.72 -7.50 39.17
N GLU A 449 19.49 -8.33 38.47
CA GLU A 449 19.00 -9.61 37.92
C GLU A 449 19.19 -10.80 38.86
N SER A 450 20.13 -10.71 39.80
CA SER A 450 20.47 -11.81 40.72
C SER A 450 20.11 -11.55 42.17
N HIS A 451 20.11 -10.28 42.62
CA HIS A 451 19.81 -9.93 44.01
C HIS A 451 18.32 -9.66 44.21
N THR A 452 17.76 -10.36 45.18
CA THR A 452 16.36 -10.30 45.61
C THR A 452 16.25 -9.65 46.98
N GLU A 453 15.03 -9.35 47.44
CA GLU A 453 14.82 -8.77 48.79
C GLU A 453 15.39 -9.67 49.91
N LYS A 454 15.48 -10.99 49.67
CA LYS A 454 16.09 -11.94 50.62
C LYS A 454 17.58 -11.66 50.84
N ASP A 455 18.30 -11.23 49.82
CA ASP A 455 19.74 -10.92 49.94
C ASP A 455 19.96 -9.66 50.81
N PHE A 456 19.01 -8.70 50.77
CA PHE A 456 19.02 -7.56 51.70
C PHE A 456 18.74 -8.01 53.14
N GLU A 457 17.83 -8.96 53.35
CA GLU A 457 17.57 -9.56 54.66
C GLU A 457 18.79 -10.34 55.18
N GLU A 458 19.46 -11.12 54.32
CA GLU A 458 20.69 -11.84 54.68
C GLU A 458 21.80 -10.87 55.10
N MET A 459 22.00 -9.78 54.35
CA MET A 459 22.97 -8.74 54.71
C MET A 459 22.63 -8.08 56.04
N SER A 460 21.35 -7.75 56.26
CA SER A 460 20.86 -7.15 57.51
C SER A 460 21.01 -8.08 58.71
N ASN A 461 20.73 -9.38 58.53
CA ASN A 461 20.90 -10.40 59.56
C ASN A 461 22.37 -10.60 59.90
N GLU A 462 23.26 -10.60 58.91
CA GLU A 462 24.70 -10.69 59.12
C GLU A 462 25.24 -9.46 59.85
N ILE A 463 24.80 -8.26 59.48
CA ILE A 463 25.09 -7.01 60.21
C ILE A 463 24.64 -7.13 61.67
N CYS A 464 23.43 -7.64 61.92
CA CYS A 464 22.91 -7.83 63.29
C CYS A 464 23.76 -8.82 64.07
N ARG A 465 24.09 -9.97 63.47
CA ARG A 465 24.95 -11.01 64.07
C ARG A 465 26.33 -10.45 64.42
N LEU A 466 26.96 -9.71 63.51
CA LEU A 466 28.28 -9.11 63.73
C LEU A 466 28.25 -7.99 64.76
N LYS A 467 27.22 -7.14 64.77
CA LYS A 467 27.01 -6.14 65.83
C LYS A 467 26.94 -6.80 67.21
N CYS A 468 26.13 -7.85 67.36
CA CYS A 468 26.04 -8.58 68.63
C CYS A 468 27.37 -9.25 69.03
N LEU A 469 28.10 -9.83 68.07
CA LEU A 469 29.42 -10.43 68.33
C LEU A 469 30.46 -9.39 68.76
N TYR A 470 30.46 -8.24 68.09
CA TYR A 470 31.34 -7.13 68.43
C TYR A 470 31.03 -6.60 69.82
N GLU A 471 29.77 -6.34 70.16
CA GLU A 471 29.38 -5.87 71.49
C GLU A 471 29.75 -6.87 72.60
N ALA A 472 29.53 -8.16 72.37
CA ALA A 472 29.89 -9.21 73.33
C ALA A 472 31.40 -9.35 73.55
N ARG A 473 32.23 -8.98 72.57
CA ARG A 473 33.70 -9.17 72.58
C ARG A 473 34.49 -7.89 72.36
N LYS A 474 33.87 -6.74 72.63
CA LYS A 474 34.39 -5.42 72.28
C LYS A 474 35.81 -5.19 72.80
N GLU A 475 36.07 -5.56 74.04
CA GLU A 475 37.38 -5.39 74.67
C GLU A 475 38.49 -6.17 73.95
N VAL A 476 38.18 -7.37 73.44
CA VAL A 476 39.14 -8.20 72.70
C VAL A 476 39.41 -7.62 71.33
N CYS A 477 38.36 -7.20 70.62
CA CYS A 477 38.49 -6.55 69.31
C CYS A 477 39.29 -5.25 69.41
N ASP A 478 39.01 -4.39 70.41
CA ASP A 478 39.72 -3.14 70.63
C ASP A 478 41.20 -3.34 70.94
N VAL A 479 41.53 -4.35 71.75
CA VAL A 479 42.93 -4.71 72.06
C VAL A 479 43.64 -5.22 70.81
N LEU A 480 42.97 -6.04 69.99
CA LEU A 480 43.52 -6.57 68.76
C LEU A 480 43.75 -5.48 67.71
N THR A 481 42.83 -4.51 67.57
CA THR A 481 43.01 -3.33 66.71
C THR A 481 44.20 -2.50 67.18
N LYS A 482 44.27 -2.15 68.48
CA LYS A 482 45.41 -1.41 69.06
C LYS A 482 46.73 -2.14 68.86
N TRP A 483 46.73 -3.47 68.91
CA TRP A 483 47.91 -4.27 68.64
C TRP A 483 48.29 -4.21 67.15
N LYS A 484 47.34 -4.38 66.23
CA LYS A 484 47.56 -4.24 64.78
C LYS A 484 48.13 -2.86 64.42
N ASP A 485 47.58 -1.79 64.99
CA ASP A 485 48.05 -0.42 64.74
C ASP A 485 49.48 -0.21 65.22
N LYS A 486 49.78 -0.61 66.46
CA LYS A 486 51.14 -0.54 67.01
C LYS A 486 52.11 -1.41 66.25
N TRP A 487 51.65 -2.55 65.76
CA TRP A 487 52.46 -3.44 64.92
C TRP A 487 52.73 -2.82 63.55
N ALA A 488 51.73 -2.20 62.91
CA ALA A 488 51.91 -1.46 61.67
C ALA A 488 52.86 -0.26 61.85
N GLU A 489 52.72 0.49 62.96
CA GLU A 489 53.64 1.57 63.32
C GLU A 489 55.07 1.05 63.49
N LYS A 490 55.23 -0.08 64.18
CA LYS A 490 56.52 -0.78 64.34
C LYS A 490 57.13 -1.16 62.99
N ILE A 491 56.35 -1.76 62.09
CA ILE A 491 56.81 -2.12 60.73
C ILE A 491 57.22 -0.87 59.94
N SER A 492 56.43 0.21 60.01
CA SER A 492 56.76 1.48 59.34
C SER A 492 58.06 2.10 59.87
N VAL A 493 58.33 1.98 61.18
CA VAL A 493 59.58 2.42 61.81
C VAL A 493 60.74 1.52 61.39
N GLU A 494 60.53 0.20 61.33
CA GLU A 494 61.53 -0.75 60.85
C GLU A 494 61.88 -0.51 59.37
N GLU A 495 60.90 -0.16 58.53
CA GLU A 495 61.11 0.26 57.14
C GLU A 495 61.87 1.58 57.04
N LYS A 496 61.52 2.58 57.85
CA LYS A 496 62.27 3.85 57.93
C LYS A 496 63.73 3.62 58.33
N LYS A 497 64.01 2.65 59.22
CA LYS A 497 65.36 2.26 59.65
C LYS A 497 66.17 1.53 58.59
N LYS A 498 65.54 0.94 57.56
CA LYS A 498 66.26 0.33 56.42
C LYS A 498 66.90 1.40 55.51
N ASN A 499 66.48 2.67 55.60
CA ASN A 499 67.05 3.76 54.83
C ASN A 499 68.43 4.16 55.36
N VAL A 500 69.43 4.21 54.47
CA VAL A 500 70.84 4.52 54.78
C VAL A 500 71.02 5.90 55.45
N ASN A 501 70.17 6.87 55.10
CA ASN A 501 70.23 8.24 55.62
C ASN A 501 69.41 8.46 56.92
N TYR A 502 68.87 7.39 57.52
CA TYR A 502 68.01 7.47 58.72
C TYR A 502 68.70 8.20 59.90
N PHE A 503 69.98 7.92 60.14
CA PHE A 503 70.77 8.54 61.22
C PHE A 503 71.43 9.88 60.82
N GLN A 504 71.40 10.27 59.54
CA GLN A 504 71.98 11.53 59.07
C GLN A 504 70.96 12.69 59.12
N ASN A 505 69.66 12.41 58.99
CA ASN A 505 68.57 13.40 58.99
C ASN A 505 67.86 13.56 60.36
N CYS A 506 68.62 13.48 61.46
CA CYS A 506 68.09 13.53 62.84
C CYS A 506 67.53 14.90 63.28
N GLY A 507 67.57 15.93 62.43
CA GLY A 507 67.30 17.32 62.84
C GLY A 507 65.93 17.91 62.48
N ARG A 508 65.15 17.31 61.57
CA ARG A 508 63.89 17.94 61.09
C ARG A 508 62.69 17.01 60.81
N GLY A 509 62.76 15.72 61.18
CA GLY A 509 61.63 14.82 60.98
C GLY A 509 61.80 13.40 61.53
N ASN A 510 63.05 12.94 61.72
CA ASN A 510 63.34 11.62 62.28
C ASN A 510 63.83 11.75 63.72
N ASN A 511 62.95 11.47 64.69
CA ASN A 511 63.32 11.44 66.10
C ASN A 511 63.60 9.99 66.52
N VAL A 512 64.88 9.60 66.39
CA VAL A 512 65.38 8.24 66.67
C VAL A 512 65.01 7.76 68.08
N PHE A 513 64.90 8.67 69.05
CA PHE A 513 64.47 8.34 70.41
C PHE A 513 62.97 8.01 70.48
N LEU A 514 62.12 8.77 69.79
CA LEU A 514 60.70 8.47 69.69
C LEU A 514 60.47 7.13 68.97
N ASP A 515 61.20 6.88 67.88
CA ASP A 515 61.12 5.63 67.13
C ASP A 515 61.54 4.41 67.99
N ALA A 516 62.59 4.56 68.81
CA ALA A 516 62.98 3.52 69.76
C ALA A 516 61.90 3.27 70.83
N LYS A 517 61.23 4.33 71.30
CA LYS A 517 60.11 4.25 72.24
C LYS A 517 58.91 3.53 71.63
N VAL A 518 58.58 3.80 70.37
CA VAL A 518 57.52 3.12 69.61
C VAL A 518 57.79 1.61 69.52
N LEU A 519 59.01 1.22 69.17
CA LEU A 519 59.39 -0.20 69.11
C LEU A 519 59.29 -0.90 70.48
N LEU A 520 59.69 -0.21 71.55
CA LEU A 520 59.56 -0.73 72.92
C LEU A 520 58.08 -0.88 73.32
N CYS A 521 57.24 0.09 72.98
CA CYS A 521 55.79 0.05 73.21
C CYS A 521 55.11 -1.08 72.42
N ALA A 522 55.54 -1.36 71.19
CA ALA A 522 55.03 -2.47 70.39
C ALA A 522 55.44 -3.84 70.98
N LEU A 523 56.68 -3.98 71.45
CA LEU A 523 57.13 -5.18 72.17
C LEU A 523 56.33 -5.42 73.46
N MET A 524 56.05 -4.38 74.23
CA MET A 524 55.19 -4.48 75.41
C MET A 524 53.74 -4.82 75.06
N ALA A 525 53.21 -4.34 73.92
CA ALA A 525 51.87 -4.69 73.45
C ALA A 525 51.75 -6.16 73.02
N VAL A 526 52.78 -6.72 72.36
CA VAL A 526 52.85 -8.16 72.05
C VAL A 526 52.84 -8.99 73.33
N TRP A 527 53.60 -8.56 74.35
CA TRP A 527 53.65 -9.24 75.65
C TRP A 527 52.31 -9.17 76.41
N ALA A 528 51.57 -8.06 76.28
CA ALA A 528 50.25 -7.90 76.88
C ALA A 528 49.16 -8.78 76.22
N VAL A 529 49.27 -9.06 74.91
CA VAL A 529 48.32 -9.91 74.17
C VAL A 529 48.59 -11.40 74.38
N LEU A 530 49.86 -11.80 74.45
CA LEU A 530 50.24 -13.21 74.61
C LEU A 530 50.23 -13.68 76.08
N GLY A 531 50.23 -12.75 77.04
CA GLY A 531 50.28 -13.05 78.47
C GLY A 531 51.58 -13.77 78.90
N PRO A 532 51.84 -13.90 80.21
CA PRO A 532 53.01 -14.59 80.74
C PRO A 532 52.79 -16.12 80.74
N THR A 533 52.38 -16.69 79.61
CA THR A 533 52.30 -18.15 79.41
C THR A 533 53.27 -18.57 78.32
N VAL A 534 54.54 -18.22 78.52
CA VAL A 534 55.73 -18.97 78.10
C VAL A 534 56.69 -19.00 79.27
#